data_AF-W9DF39-F1
#
_entry.id   AF-W9DF39-F1
#
_cell.length_a   1.000
_cell.length_b   1.000
_cell.length_c   1.000
_cell.angle_alpha   90.00
_cell.angle_beta   90.00
_cell.angle_gamma   90.00
#
_symmetry.space_group_name_H-M   'P 1'
#
loop_
_entity.id
_entity.type
_entity.pdbx_description
1 polymer ?
#
loop_
_entity_poly.entity_id
_entity_poly.type
_entity_poly.pdbx_seq_one_letter_code
_entity_poly.pdbx_strand_id
1 'polypeptide(L)'
;MNVLTVAGIVPGPRYSVEATLATGIGHDGTAGRELPVRVWRYQGVVSLDHNREFRGMIRLTDVTSISFFLPDSLDHRRDPQAIHTELGVRQYVSNPGPAAIGIGPTWAETTVVDDPRGGEGRWLQTQAHIHGYGVATLELNYRIEVVTSR
;
A
#
# COMPACT_ATOMS: atom_id res chain seq x y z
N MET A 1 -19.60 0.16 0.90
CA MET A 1 -20.02 1.05 2.02
C MET A 1 -18.80 1.26 2.88
N ASN A 2 -18.26 2.48 2.96
CA ASN A 2 -16.96 2.72 3.59
C ASN A 2 -17.14 3.17 5.04
N VAL A 3 -16.75 2.31 5.98
CA VAL A 3 -16.78 2.57 7.44
C VAL A 3 -15.56 3.38 7.87
N LEU A 4 -14.43 3.18 7.19
CA LEU A 4 -13.20 3.94 7.40
C LEU A 4 -12.99 4.86 6.19
N THR A 5 -12.39 6.02 6.45
CA THR A 5 -11.92 6.94 5.43
C THR A 5 -10.46 7.27 5.66
N VAL A 6 -9.72 7.58 4.59
CA VAL A 6 -8.35 8.09 4.70
C VAL A 6 -8.41 9.48 5.31
N ALA A 7 -7.78 9.64 6.47
CA ALA A 7 -7.68 10.91 7.19
C ALA A 7 -6.36 11.63 6.85
N GLY A 8 -5.29 10.87 6.58
CA GLY A 8 -4.00 11.43 6.21
C GLY A 8 -2.99 10.39 5.76
N ILE A 9 -1.97 10.84 5.04
CA ILE A 9 -0.85 10.02 4.59
C ILE A 9 0.42 10.79 4.93
N VAL A 10 1.29 10.17 5.72
CA VAL A 10 2.54 10.75 6.17
C VAL A 10 3.70 9.97 5.56
N PRO A 11 4.43 10.55 4.58
CA PRO A 11 5.59 9.90 4.02
C PRO A 11 6.71 9.82 5.06
N GLY A 12 7.36 8.67 5.11
CA GLY A 12 8.55 8.39 5.89
C GLY A 12 9.82 8.44 5.03
N PRO A 13 10.96 7.92 5.55
CA PRO A 13 12.22 7.96 4.82
C PRO A 13 12.16 7.14 3.54
N ARG A 14 12.49 7.75 2.40
CA ARG A 14 12.64 7.08 1.10
C ARG A 14 14.11 6.76 0.84
N TYR A 15 14.38 5.60 0.26
CA TYR A 15 15.72 5.25 -0.21
C TYR A 15 15.69 4.37 -1.46
N SER A 16 16.83 4.27 -2.11
CA SER A 16 17.06 3.35 -3.22
C SER A 16 18.32 2.54 -3.02
N VAL A 17 18.29 1.29 -3.44
CA VAL A 17 19.47 0.43 -3.51
C VAL A 17 19.63 -0.09 -4.93
N GLU A 18 20.88 -0.17 -5.39
CA GLU A 18 21.22 -0.93 -6.59
C GLU A 18 21.25 -2.41 -6.18
N ALA A 19 20.58 -3.25 -6.96
CA ALA A 19 20.52 -4.67 -6.74
C ALA A 19 20.63 -5.40 -8.08
N THR A 20 20.73 -6.72 -8.00
CA THR A 20 20.77 -7.58 -9.17
C THR A 20 19.59 -8.52 -9.11
N LEU A 21 18.78 -8.53 -10.18
CA LEU A 21 17.71 -9.50 -10.34
C LEU A 21 18.30 -10.74 -11.04
N ALA A 22 18.30 -11.88 -10.35
CA ALA A 22 18.59 -13.15 -10.97
C ALA A 22 17.40 -13.54 -11.83
N THR A 23 17.55 -13.52 -13.15
CA THR A 23 16.64 -14.30 -13.99
C THR A 23 16.89 -15.78 -13.66
N GLY A 24 15.84 -16.59 -13.52
CA GLY A 24 15.99 -17.99 -13.10
C GLY A 24 16.96 -18.79 -13.98
N ILE A 25 17.23 -20.04 -13.59
CA ILE A 25 18.06 -20.95 -14.40
C ILE A 25 17.38 -21.14 -15.77
N GLY A 26 18.13 -20.93 -16.85
CA GLY A 26 17.66 -21.19 -18.20
C GLY A 26 17.21 -22.65 -18.34
N HIS A 27 16.30 -22.94 -19.29
CA HIS A 27 15.83 -24.31 -19.52
C HIS A 27 16.96 -25.29 -19.93
N ASP A 28 18.12 -24.74 -20.29
CA ASP A 28 19.38 -25.42 -20.63
C ASP A 28 20.35 -25.58 -19.45
N GLY A 29 19.95 -25.18 -18.24
CA GLY A 29 20.81 -25.26 -17.05
C GLY A 29 21.86 -24.15 -16.94
N THR A 30 21.87 -23.17 -17.86
CA THR A 30 22.74 -22.01 -17.71
C THR A 30 22.23 -21.09 -16.59
N ALA A 31 23.17 -20.59 -15.77
CA ALA A 31 22.84 -19.57 -14.78
C ALA A 31 22.19 -18.38 -15.51
N GLY A 32 21.01 -17.98 -15.07
CA GLY A 32 20.29 -16.89 -15.69
C GLY A 32 21.10 -15.60 -15.65
N ARG A 33 20.81 -14.71 -16.60
CA ARG A 33 21.44 -13.40 -16.68
C ARG A 33 21.07 -12.58 -15.45
N GLU A 34 22.09 -12.03 -14.81
CA GLU A 34 21.96 -11.01 -13.78
C GLU A 34 21.66 -9.65 -14.43
N LEU A 35 20.51 -9.06 -14.11
CA LEU A 35 20.11 -7.75 -14.62
C LEU A 35 20.26 -6.70 -13.50
N PRO A 36 21.01 -5.60 -13.74
CA PRO A 36 21.08 -4.52 -12.77
C PRO A 36 19.72 -3.84 -12.66
N VAL A 37 19.21 -3.73 -11.44
CA VAL A 37 17.94 -3.08 -11.12
C VAL A 37 18.15 -2.05 -10.02
N ARG A 38 17.28 -1.06 -10.00
CA ARG A 38 17.14 -0.15 -8.86
C ARG A 38 15.86 -0.47 -8.13
N VAL A 39 15.98 -0.70 -6.81
CA VAL A 39 14.83 -0.90 -5.92
C VAL A 39 14.61 0.39 -5.15
N TRP A 40 13.46 1.02 -5.38
CA TRP A 40 13.00 2.17 -4.60
C TRP A 40 12.11 1.69 -3.46
N ARG A 41 12.40 2.08 -2.23
CA ARG A 41 11.53 1.82 -1.08
C ARG A 41 10.87 3.11 -0.62
N TYR A 42 9.55 3.11 -0.67
CA TYR A 42 8.67 4.10 -0.07
C TYR A 42 8.09 3.51 1.20
N GLN A 43 8.07 4.27 2.27
CA GLN A 43 7.51 3.83 3.54
C GLN A 43 6.92 5.02 4.27
N GLY A 44 5.95 4.77 5.15
CA GLY A 44 5.29 5.82 5.89
C GLY A 44 4.09 5.28 6.64
N VAL A 45 3.15 6.17 6.94
CA VAL A 45 1.91 5.85 7.65
C VAL A 45 0.73 6.37 6.88
N VAL A 46 -0.33 5.57 6.81
CA VAL A 46 -1.68 6.03 6.42
C VAL A 46 -2.57 5.97 7.65
N SER A 47 -3.17 7.11 7.99
CA SER A 47 -4.13 7.26 9.08
C SER A 47 -5.54 7.19 8.52
N LEU A 48 -6.38 6.38 9.17
CA LEU A 48 -7.75 6.12 8.81
C LEU A 48 -8.64 6.45 9.99
N ASP A 49 -9.73 7.15 9.73
CA ASP A 49 -10.73 7.50 10.75
C ASP A 49 -12.07 6.84 10.43
N HIS A 50 -12.86 6.62 11.47
CA HIS A 50 -14.26 6.26 11.29
C HIS A 50 -14.98 7.33 10.45
N ASN A 51 -15.64 6.87 9.39
CA ASN A 51 -16.45 7.71 8.54
C ASN A 51 -17.70 8.17 9.31
N ARG A 52 -17.72 9.44 9.71
CA ARG A 52 -18.81 10.05 10.49
C ARG A 52 -20.15 10.08 9.77
N GLU A 53 -20.18 9.91 8.46
CA GLU A 53 -21.41 9.85 7.66
C GLU A 53 -22.02 8.44 7.62
N PHE A 54 -21.29 7.44 8.10
CA PHE A 54 -21.78 6.07 8.14
C PHE A 54 -23.01 5.94 9.05
N ARG A 55 -24.08 5.31 8.54
CA ARG A 55 -25.35 5.06 9.28
C ARG A 55 -25.78 3.59 9.22
N GLY A 56 -24.87 2.69 8.86
CA GLY A 56 -25.14 1.27 8.68
C GLY A 56 -24.84 0.41 9.91
N MET A 57 -24.94 -0.90 9.71
CA MET A 57 -24.45 -1.92 10.63
C MET A 57 -23.18 -2.53 10.04
N ILE A 58 -22.22 -2.88 10.90
CA ILE A 58 -20.94 -3.47 10.51
C ILE A 58 -20.87 -4.87 11.10
N ARG A 59 -20.57 -5.87 10.27
CA ARG A 59 -20.33 -7.25 10.69
C ARG A 59 -18.83 -7.49 10.85
N LEU A 60 -18.46 -8.51 11.63
CA LEU A 60 -17.06 -8.92 11.80
C LEU A 60 -16.39 -9.34 10.49
N THR A 61 -17.17 -9.85 9.53
CA THR A 61 -16.70 -10.26 8.20
C THR A 61 -16.63 -9.10 7.21
N ASP A 62 -17.10 -7.92 7.59
CA ASP A 62 -17.13 -6.79 6.65
C ASP A 62 -15.70 -6.29 6.41
N VAL A 63 -15.46 -5.95 5.16
CA VAL A 63 -14.20 -5.42 4.66
C VAL A 63 -14.48 -4.07 4.03
N THR A 64 -13.72 -3.06 4.44
CA THR A 64 -13.73 -1.74 3.81
C THR A 64 -12.60 -1.66 2.80
N SER A 65 -12.93 -1.25 1.58
CA SER A 65 -11.93 -0.92 0.57
C SER A 65 -11.48 0.53 0.75
N ILE A 66 -10.17 0.74 0.81
CA ILE A 66 -9.56 2.06 0.76
C ILE A 66 -8.62 2.14 -0.44
N SER A 67 -8.39 3.37 -0.91
CA SER A 67 -7.38 3.66 -1.92
C SER A 67 -6.68 4.97 -1.58
N PHE A 68 -5.38 5.02 -1.76
CA PHE A 68 -4.61 6.24 -1.54
C PHE A 68 -3.41 6.32 -2.48
N PHE A 69 -3.01 7.55 -2.80
CA PHE A 69 -1.81 7.83 -3.59
C PHE A 69 -0.61 8.03 -2.67
N LEU A 70 0.58 7.60 -3.11
CA LEU A 70 1.82 7.88 -2.40
C LEU A 70 2.29 9.30 -2.71
N PRO A 71 2.25 10.24 -1.75
CA PRO A 71 2.50 11.66 -2.04
C PRO A 71 3.94 11.98 -2.46
N ASP A 72 4.89 11.09 -2.16
CA ASP A 72 6.33 11.23 -2.43
C ASP A 72 6.85 10.23 -3.49
N SER A 73 5.93 9.52 -4.18
CA SER A 73 6.32 8.62 -5.27
C SER A 73 6.99 9.40 -6.39
N LEU A 74 8.06 8.82 -6.94
CA LEU A 74 8.68 9.37 -8.13
C LEU A 74 7.73 9.31 -9.32
N ASP A 75 7.94 10.18 -10.29
CA ASP A 75 7.29 10.07 -11.59
C ASP A 75 7.76 8.79 -12.30
N HIS A 76 6.86 7.83 -12.45
CA HIS A 76 7.16 6.55 -13.06
C HIS A 76 6.98 6.62 -14.57
N ARG A 77 7.97 7.12 -15.32
CA ARG A 77 7.90 7.23 -16.79
C ARG A 77 7.88 5.89 -17.54
N ARG A 78 8.38 4.83 -16.91
CA ARG A 78 8.32 3.45 -17.41
C ARG A 78 7.65 2.56 -16.37
N ASP A 79 7.00 1.51 -16.84
CA ASP A 79 6.35 0.56 -15.94
C ASP A 79 7.41 -0.18 -15.12
N PRO A 80 7.23 -0.28 -13.79
CA PRO A 80 8.09 -1.09 -12.95
C PRO A 80 8.12 -2.54 -13.39
N GLN A 81 9.25 -3.20 -13.19
CA GLN A 81 9.37 -4.64 -13.39
C GLN A 81 8.59 -5.43 -12.31
N ALA A 82 8.55 -4.90 -11.09
CA ALA A 82 7.79 -5.45 -9.99
C ALA A 82 7.43 -4.36 -8.98
N ILE A 83 6.31 -4.56 -8.29
CA ILE A 83 5.88 -3.75 -7.16
C ILE A 83 5.53 -4.68 -6.01
N HIS A 84 6.16 -4.49 -4.86
CA HIS A 84 5.85 -5.22 -3.63
C HIS A 84 5.17 -4.27 -2.66
N THR A 85 4.03 -4.68 -2.12
CA THR A 85 3.22 -3.87 -1.20
C THR A 85 3.05 -4.59 0.12
N GLU A 86 3.39 -3.91 1.20
CA GLU A 86 3.15 -4.36 2.55
C GLU A 86 2.44 -3.27 3.33
N LEU A 87 1.34 -3.66 3.98
CA LEU A 87 0.62 -2.84 4.94
C LEU A 87 0.56 -3.59 6.26
N GLY A 88 0.78 -2.90 7.38
CA GLY A 88 0.73 -3.49 8.71
C GLY A 88 0.13 -2.53 9.72
N VAL A 89 -0.64 -3.05 10.67
CA VAL A 89 -1.22 -2.22 11.75
C VAL A 89 -0.09 -1.64 12.59
N ARG A 90 -0.04 -0.31 12.68
CA ARG A 90 0.90 0.43 13.54
C ARG A 90 0.27 0.71 14.89
N GLN A 91 -0.90 1.35 14.87
CA GLN A 91 -1.67 1.68 16.07
C GLN A 91 -3.16 1.74 15.73
N TYR A 92 -4.00 1.59 16.74
CA TYR A 92 -5.44 1.75 16.60
C TYR A 92 -6.06 2.24 17.90
N VAL A 93 -7.21 2.90 17.78
CA VAL A 93 -8.09 3.24 18.90
C VAL A 93 -9.39 2.49 18.68
N SER A 94 -9.84 1.73 19.67
CA SER A 94 -11.12 1.04 19.62
C SER A 94 -12.29 1.97 19.95
N ASN A 95 -13.47 1.66 19.43
CA ASN A 95 -14.71 2.21 19.96
C ASN A 95 -15.03 1.55 21.32
N PRO A 96 -15.67 2.26 22.27
CA PRO A 96 -16.10 1.66 23.53
C PRO A 96 -17.16 0.58 23.26
N GLY A 97 -16.78 -0.69 23.40
CA GLY A 97 -17.66 -1.85 23.20
C GLY A 97 -16.96 -3.19 23.49
N PRO A 98 -17.70 -4.26 23.88
CA PRO A 98 -17.12 -5.52 24.32
C PRO A 98 -17.06 -6.55 23.18
N ALA A 99 -15.96 -6.61 22.40
CA ALA A 99 -15.65 -7.79 21.57
C ALA A 99 -14.24 -7.73 20.98
N ALA A 100 -13.71 -8.90 20.62
CA ALA A 100 -12.48 -9.08 19.85
C ALA A 100 -12.54 -8.30 18.52
N ILE A 101 -11.46 -7.61 18.20
CA ILE A 101 -11.38 -6.69 17.07
C ILE A 101 -10.48 -7.32 15.99
N GLY A 102 -11.05 -7.62 14.82
CA GLY A 102 -10.26 -7.90 13.62
C GLY A 102 -9.78 -6.57 13.05
N ILE A 103 -8.47 -6.31 13.13
CA ILE A 103 -7.87 -5.05 12.69
C ILE A 103 -6.76 -5.36 11.70
N GLY A 104 -6.83 -4.72 10.54
CA GLY A 104 -5.72 -4.68 9.61
C GLY A 104 -6.10 -5.07 8.18
N PRO A 105 -5.10 -4.97 7.29
CA PRO A 105 -5.27 -5.29 5.88
C PRO A 105 -5.35 -6.81 5.68
N THR A 106 -6.33 -7.27 4.90
CA THR A 106 -6.40 -8.65 4.40
C THR A 106 -5.83 -8.80 3.01
N TRP A 107 -5.77 -7.69 2.28
CA TRP A 107 -5.20 -7.60 0.95
C TRP A 107 -4.75 -6.15 0.70
N ALA A 108 -3.66 -6.01 -0.03
CA ALA A 108 -3.15 -4.73 -0.49
C ALA A 108 -2.40 -4.91 -1.80
N GLU A 109 -2.61 -3.99 -2.73
CA GLU A 109 -1.91 -3.94 -4.01
C GLU A 109 -1.56 -2.49 -4.33
N THR A 110 -0.38 -2.28 -4.90
CA THR A 110 0.02 -0.97 -5.43
C THR A 110 0.27 -1.09 -6.92
N THR A 111 -0.32 -0.15 -7.66
CA THR A 111 -0.21 -0.07 -9.12
C THR A 111 0.28 1.30 -9.54
N VAL A 112 0.79 1.39 -10.76
CA VAL A 112 1.07 2.67 -11.41
C VAL A 112 -0.20 3.10 -12.16
N VAL A 113 -0.64 4.33 -11.91
CA VAL A 113 -1.82 4.92 -12.54
C VAL A 113 -1.49 6.33 -13.04
N ASP A 114 -2.33 6.86 -13.93
CA ASP A 114 -2.20 8.25 -14.39
C ASP A 114 -2.39 9.23 -13.23
N ASP A 115 -1.73 10.39 -13.30
CA ASP A 115 -1.91 11.46 -12.31
C ASP A 115 -3.40 11.83 -12.19
N PRO A 116 -4.04 11.66 -11.02
CA PRO A 116 -5.45 11.95 -10.85
C PRO A 116 -5.79 13.44 -11.03
N ARG A 117 -4.77 14.32 -11.07
CA ARG A 117 -4.91 15.75 -11.31
C ARG A 117 -4.87 16.10 -12.81
N GLY A 118 -4.68 15.12 -13.70
CA GLY A 118 -4.66 15.29 -15.15
C GLY A 118 -3.32 15.72 -15.74
N GLY A 119 -2.20 15.43 -15.07
CA GLY A 119 -0.85 15.68 -15.58
C GLY A 119 -0.28 14.52 -16.41
N GLU A 120 0.84 14.76 -17.11
CA GLU A 120 1.56 13.72 -17.87
C GLU A 120 2.32 12.71 -16.99
N GLY A 121 2.37 12.96 -15.67
CA GLY A 121 3.06 12.10 -14.72
C GLY A 121 2.28 10.85 -14.37
N ARG A 122 2.97 9.81 -13.90
CA ARG A 122 2.34 8.58 -13.40
C ARG A 122 2.68 8.35 -11.93
N TRP A 123 1.68 7.95 -11.17
CA TRP A 123 1.66 7.92 -9.71
C TRP A 123 1.49 6.50 -9.19
N LEU A 124 1.98 6.25 -7.99
CA LEU A 124 1.69 5.01 -7.28
C LEU A 124 0.38 5.16 -6.50
N GLN A 125 -0.59 4.29 -6.80
CA GLN A 125 -1.83 4.17 -6.06
C GLN A 125 -1.88 2.80 -5.37
N THR A 126 -2.08 2.83 -4.05
CA THR A 126 -2.30 1.64 -3.24
C THR A 126 -3.78 1.47 -2.98
N GLN A 127 -4.27 0.26 -3.20
CA GLN A 127 -5.61 -0.19 -2.81
C GLN A 127 -5.48 -1.25 -1.74
N ALA A 128 -6.39 -1.23 -0.76
CA ALA A 128 -6.37 -2.20 0.33
C ALA A 128 -7.76 -2.54 0.83
N HIS A 129 -7.87 -3.74 1.37
CA HIS A 129 -9.05 -4.29 2.02
C HIS A 129 -8.77 -4.43 3.51
N ILE A 130 -9.60 -3.79 4.34
CA ILE A 130 -9.34 -3.65 5.77
C ILE A 130 -10.55 -4.09 6.59
N HIS A 131 -10.29 -4.91 7.62
CA HIS A 131 -11.25 -5.09 8.71
C HIS A 131 -11.18 -3.88 9.65
N GLY A 132 -12.27 -3.11 9.69
CA GLY A 132 -12.38 -1.87 10.48
C GLY A 132 -13.45 -1.94 11.58
N TYR A 133 -14.02 -3.12 11.83
CA TYR A 133 -15.05 -3.28 12.85
C TYR A 133 -14.51 -2.88 14.22
N GLY A 134 -15.26 -2.14 15.03
CA GLY A 134 -14.86 -1.78 16.39
C GLY A 134 -13.70 -0.78 16.49
N VAL A 135 -13.28 -0.18 15.37
CA VAL A 135 -12.16 0.78 15.32
C VAL A 135 -12.68 2.21 15.14
N ALA A 136 -12.20 3.12 15.99
CA ALA A 136 -12.43 4.56 15.90
C ALA A 136 -11.40 5.21 14.97
N THR A 137 -10.12 4.89 15.18
CA THR A 137 -9.00 5.34 14.35
C THR A 137 -8.00 4.19 14.15
N LEU A 138 -7.36 4.15 12.99
CA LEU A 138 -6.40 3.12 12.60
C LEU A 138 -5.23 3.76 11.86
N GLU A 139 -4.02 3.41 12.24
CA GLU A 139 -2.83 3.70 11.44
C GLU A 139 -2.23 2.42 10.89
N LEU A 140 -1.93 2.44 9.59
CA LEU A 140 -1.16 1.40 8.94
C LEU A 140 0.22 1.94 8.56
N ASN A 141 1.26 1.21 8.92
CA ASN A 141 2.54 1.35 8.25
C ASN A 141 2.38 0.84 6.82
N TYR A 142 2.87 1.59 5.85
CA TYR A 142 3.07 1.07 4.50
C TYR A 142 4.57 0.93 4.20
N ARG A 143 4.90 -0.13 3.46
CA ARG A 143 6.18 -0.31 2.79
C ARG A 143 5.89 -0.76 1.36
N ILE A 144 6.32 0.04 0.40
CA ILE A 144 6.15 -0.23 -1.02
C ILE A 144 7.51 -0.21 -1.67
N GLU A 145 7.84 -1.32 -2.33
CA GLU A 145 9.07 -1.46 -3.08
C GLU A 145 8.76 -1.49 -4.56
N VAL A 146 9.47 -0.67 -5.32
CA VAL A 146 9.32 -0.58 -6.77
C VAL A 146 10.64 -0.93 -7.42
N VAL A 147 10.62 -2.00 -8.19
CA VAL A 147 11.78 -2.49 -8.93
C VAL A 147 11.75 -1.90 -10.34
N THR A 148 12.77 -1.13 -10.68
CA THR A 148 12.90 -0.50 -11.99
C THR A 148 14.15 -0.99 -12.71
N SER A 149 14.05 -1.16 -14.03
CA SER A 149 15.22 -1.33 -14.89
C SER A 149 16.11 -0.09 -14.79
N ARG A 150 17.42 -0.29 -14.78
CA ARG A 150 18.38 0.81 -14.92
C ARG A 150 18.33 1.46 -16.30
#